data_AF-A0A3S1QFB0-F1
#
_entry.id   AF-A0A3S1QFB0-F1
#
_cell.length_a   1.000
_cell.length_b   1.000
_cell.length_c   1.000
_cell.angle_alpha   90.00
_cell.angle_beta   90.00
_cell.angle_gamma   90.00
#
_symmetry.space_group_name_H-M   'P 1'
#
loop_
_entity.id
_entity.type
_entity.pdbx_description
1 polymer ?
#
loop_
_entity_poly.entity_id
_entity_poly.type
_entity_poly.pdbx_seq_one_letter_code
_entity_poly.pdbx_strand_id
1 'polypeptide(L)'
;MSHGVKYFMWRDGRPRWQPSKIMRERGLHGRDLKDGRCEWLSMAAALAAAHDLNLSAGVKETLPNIIVPRGDPTAPGFVYFLLVRDRIKIGFSLQPAQRLKQLATGLADPVDMFAFFRGSRSDEVAIHRTFASHHVSGEWFDASQHILKFLMSCVKERRIVHAKTVLRI
;
A
#
# COMPACT_ATOMS: atom_id res chain seq x y z
N MET A 1 -10.56 3.10 16.37
CA MET A 1 -9.78 2.21 15.48
C MET A 1 -8.84 3.07 14.65
N SER A 2 -7.57 2.68 14.51
CA SER A 2 -6.59 3.36 13.66
C SER A 2 -6.81 2.90 12.21
N HIS A 3 -6.98 3.81 11.26
CA HIS A 3 -7.27 3.49 9.85
C HIS A 3 -6.02 3.62 8.97
N GLY A 4 -4.83 3.46 9.53
CA GLY A 4 -3.55 3.50 8.79
C GLY A 4 -3.08 4.90 8.37
N VAL A 5 -3.96 5.91 8.35
CA VAL A 5 -3.60 7.31 8.06
C VAL A 5 -3.30 8.06 9.36
N LYS A 6 -2.10 8.66 9.47
CA LYS A 6 -1.73 9.48 10.63
C LYS A 6 -2.71 10.61 10.84
N TYR A 7 -2.98 10.92 12.11
CA TYR A 7 -3.86 12.02 12.53
C TYR A 7 -5.31 11.88 12.03
N PHE A 8 -5.68 10.80 11.38
CA PHE A 8 -7.06 10.51 11.04
C PHE A 8 -7.77 9.79 12.18
N MET A 9 -8.98 10.25 12.50
CA MET A 9 -9.87 9.61 13.46
C MET A 9 -11.26 9.45 12.85
N TRP A 10 -11.82 8.25 12.98
CA TRP A 10 -13.22 7.98 12.71
C TRP A 10 -13.95 7.76 14.04
N ARG A 11 -15.02 8.51 14.28
CA ARG A 11 -15.86 8.35 15.46
C ARG A 11 -17.33 8.48 15.08
N ASP A 12 -18.08 7.40 15.20
CA ASP A 12 -19.54 7.38 15.00
C ASP A 12 -19.99 8.04 13.68
N GLY A 13 -19.32 7.70 12.57
CA GLY A 13 -19.60 8.26 11.25
C GLY A 13 -19.05 9.67 11.01
N ARG A 14 -18.29 10.22 11.96
CA ARG A 14 -17.72 11.57 11.89
C ARG A 14 -16.20 11.50 11.70
N PRO A 15 -15.71 11.57 10.46
CA PRO A 15 -14.28 11.64 10.20
C PRO A 15 -13.67 12.98 10.63
N ARG A 16 -12.47 12.90 11.20
CA ARG A 16 -11.73 14.06 11.71
C ARG A 16 -10.25 13.93 11.42
N TRP A 17 -9.61 15.06 11.18
CA TRP A 17 -8.17 15.18 11.19
C TRP A 17 -7.73 15.88 12.48
N GLN A 18 -6.90 15.19 13.28
CA GLN A 18 -6.46 15.62 14.60
C GLN A 18 -4.92 15.62 14.69
N PRO A 19 -4.27 16.78 14.52
CA PRO A 19 -2.82 16.90 14.58
C PRO A 19 -2.28 16.61 15.98
N SER A 20 -1.02 16.18 16.05
CA SER A 20 -0.31 15.96 17.32
C SER A 20 -0.19 17.25 18.16
N LYS A 21 0.17 17.11 19.45
CA LYS A 21 0.45 18.25 20.33
C LYS A 21 1.50 19.20 19.72
N ILE A 22 2.62 18.66 19.22
CA ILE A 22 3.70 19.46 18.58
C ILE A 22 3.19 20.22 17.35
N MET A 23 2.34 19.60 16.53
CA MET A 23 1.76 20.26 15.36
C MET A 23 0.77 21.36 15.75
N ARG A 24 -0.01 21.16 16.83
CA ARG A 24 -0.90 22.18 17.39
C ARG A 24 -0.14 23.36 17.96
N GLU A 25 0.99 23.13 18.63
CA GLU A 25 1.89 24.18 19.12
C GLU A 25 2.50 25.00 17.96
N ARG A 26 2.58 24.43 16.75
CA ARG A 26 2.98 25.12 15.52
C ARG A 26 1.81 25.81 14.79
N GLY A 27 0.62 25.86 15.39
CA GLY A 27 -0.56 26.55 14.84
C GLY A 27 -1.47 25.71 13.94
N LEU A 28 -1.23 24.39 13.81
CA LEU A 28 -2.15 23.52 13.06
C LEU A 28 -3.33 23.10 13.94
N HIS A 29 -4.56 23.29 13.46
CA HIS A 29 -5.75 22.93 14.21
C HIS A 29 -6.40 21.66 13.67
N GLY A 30 -7.00 20.87 14.58
CA GLY A 30 -7.83 19.75 14.17
C GLY A 30 -9.10 20.23 13.49
N ARG A 31 -9.61 19.46 12.53
CA ARG A 31 -10.80 19.81 11.78
C ARG A 31 -11.66 18.60 11.44
N ASP A 32 -12.96 18.83 11.39
CA ASP A 32 -13.94 17.88 10.88
C ASP A 32 -13.79 17.76 9.36
N LEU A 33 -13.87 16.54 8.84
CA LEU A 33 -13.72 16.26 7.42
C LEU A 33 -15.10 16.17 6.76
N LYS A 34 -15.46 17.26 6.06
CA LYS A 34 -16.76 17.43 5.44
C LYS A 34 -16.61 17.84 3.98
N ASP A 35 -17.63 17.57 3.18
CA ASP A 35 -17.70 18.06 1.80
C ASP A 35 -18.14 19.54 1.73
N GLY A 36 -18.26 20.07 0.50
CA GLY A 36 -18.70 21.45 0.26
C GLY A 36 -20.16 21.74 0.66
N ARG A 37 -20.94 20.71 1.01
CA ARG A 37 -22.32 20.83 1.51
C ARG A 37 -22.40 20.70 3.03
N CYS A 38 -21.26 20.65 3.73
CA CYS A 38 -21.14 20.44 5.18
C CYS A 38 -21.57 19.03 5.65
N GLU A 39 -21.66 18.07 4.73
CA GLU A 39 -21.92 16.65 5.03
C GLU A 39 -20.63 15.91 5.38
N TRP A 40 -20.72 14.87 6.19
CA TRP A 40 -19.57 14.05 6.56
C TRP A 40 -19.02 13.28 5.35
N LEU A 41 -17.70 13.29 5.18
CA LEU A 41 -17.07 12.52 4.11
C LEU A 41 -17.27 11.01 4.33
N SER A 42 -17.44 10.27 3.23
CA SER A 42 -17.36 8.81 3.23
C SER A 42 -15.96 8.34 3.67
N MET A 43 -15.81 7.08 4.08
CA MET A 43 -14.53 6.56 4.54
C MET A 43 -13.39 6.81 3.54
N ALA A 44 -13.60 6.49 2.26
CA ALA A 44 -12.60 6.68 1.22
C ALA A 44 -12.24 8.16 1.03
N ALA A 45 -13.25 9.04 0.92
CA ALA A 45 -13.04 10.48 0.75
C ALA A 45 -12.36 11.11 1.97
N ALA A 46 -12.71 10.64 3.17
CA ALA A 46 -12.16 11.12 4.42
C ALA A 46 -10.68 10.72 4.60
N LEU A 47 -10.32 9.50 4.21
CA LEU A 47 -8.93 9.05 4.21
C LEU A 47 -8.08 9.87 3.24
N ALA A 48 -8.59 10.16 2.03
CA ALA A 48 -7.92 11.02 1.06
C ALA A 48 -7.73 12.45 1.60
N ALA A 49 -8.79 13.07 2.12
CA ALA A 49 -8.72 14.41 2.69
C ALA A 49 -7.74 14.50 3.89
N ALA A 50 -7.71 13.47 4.75
CA ALA A 50 -6.76 13.41 5.85
C ALA A 50 -5.31 13.26 5.36
N HIS A 51 -5.10 12.53 4.27
CA HIS A 51 -3.80 12.39 3.64
C HIS A 51 -3.29 13.74 3.09
N ASP A 52 -4.13 14.48 2.39
CA ASP A 52 -3.78 15.80 1.84
C ASP A 52 -3.44 16.81 2.96
N LEU A 53 -4.17 16.76 4.08
CA LEU A 53 -3.86 17.56 5.26
C LEU A 53 -2.53 17.17 5.90
N ASN A 54 -2.19 15.87 5.93
CA ASN A 54 -0.88 15.42 6.40
C ASN A 54 0.25 15.96 5.53
N LEU A 55 0.11 15.87 4.21
CA LEU A 55 1.09 16.40 3.26
C LEU A 55 1.27 17.92 3.44
N SER A 56 0.16 18.66 3.53
CA SER A 56 0.16 20.11 3.74
C SER A 56 0.80 20.50 5.08
N ALA A 57 0.65 19.65 6.10
CA ALA A 57 1.23 19.85 7.43
C ALA A 57 2.71 19.42 7.52
N GLY A 58 3.35 19.07 6.40
CA GLY A 58 4.74 18.62 6.36
C GLY A 58 4.96 17.28 7.07
N VAL A 59 3.90 16.52 7.28
CA VAL A 59 4.00 15.16 7.81
C VAL A 59 4.64 14.34 6.71
N LYS A 60 5.93 14.03 6.87
CA LYS A 60 6.58 13.01 6.04
C LYS A 60 5.73 11.76 6.15
N GLU A 61 5.19 11.32 5.02
CA GLU A 61 4.39 10.11 4.90
C GLU A 61 5.22 8.96 5.49
N THR A 62 4.97 8.64 6.76
CA THR A 62 5.54 7.45 7.36
C THR A 62 4.68 6.34 6.83
N LEU A 63 5.21 5.65 5.81
CA LEU A 63 4.72 4.37 5.34
C LEU A 63 4.20 3.59 6.55
N PRO A 64 2.93 3.12 6.55
CA PRO A 64 2.28 2.57 7.74
C PRO A 64 3.11 1.42 8.27
N ASN A 65 3.91 1.67 9.32
CA ASN A 65 5.00 0.84 9.85
C ASN A 65 5.18 -0.44 9.04
N ILE A 66 5.63 -0.30 7.77
CA ILE A 66 5.47 -1.41 6.84
C ILE A 66 6.46 -2.43 7.35
N ILE A 67 5.96 -3.52 7.89
CA ILE A 67 6.78 -4.66 8.24
C ILE A 67 7.26 -5.17 6.90
N VAL A 68 8.38 -4.63 6.43
CA VAL A 68 9.09 -5.15 5.28
C VAL A 68 9.56 -6.52 5.73
N PRO A 69 9.00 -7.62 5.19
CA PRO A 69 9.45 -8.94 5.56
C PRO A 69 10.95 -8.98 5.28
N ARG A 70 11.75 -9.41 6.26
CA ARG A 70 13.21 -9.30 6.17
C ARG A 70 13.82 -10.12 5.02
N GLY A 71 13.01 -10.90 4.31
CA GLY A 71 13.44 -11.95 3.41
C GLY A 71 13.98 -13.07 4.29
N ASP A 72 13.12 -13.98 4.71
CA ASP A 72 13.58 -15.10 5.53
C ASP A 72 14.24 -16.13 4.60
N PRO A 73 15.56 -16.39 4.72
CA PRO A 73 16.27 -17.35 3.88
C PRO A 73 15.75 -18.78 4.06
N THR A 74 15.08 -19.07 5.18
CA THR A 74 14.48 -20.37 5.49
C THR A 74 13.02 -20.45 5.05
N ALA A 75 12.44 -19.35 4.56
CA ALA A 75 11.06 -19.32 4.13
C ALA A 75 10.80 -20.34 3.01
N PRO A 76 9.63 -20.99 3.02
CA PRO A 76 9.34 -22.10 2.10
C PRO A 76 9.12 -21.64 0.66
N GLY A 77 8.88 -20.36 0.40
CA GLY A 77 8.57 -19.87 -0.95
C GLY A 77 8.84 -18.38 -1.14
N PHE A 78 7.99 -17.74 -1.95
CA PHE A 78 8.16 -16.36 -2.38
C PHE A 78 6.83 -15.61 -2.37
N VAL A 79 6.88 -14.36 -1.92
CA VAL A 79 5.81 -13.38 -2.15
C VAL A 79 6.16 -12.61 -3.42
N TYR A 80 5.21 -12.51 -4.34
CA TYR A 80 5.37 -11.85 -5.63
C TYR A 80 4.40 -10.69 -5.81
N PHE A 81 4.85 -9.73 -6.62
CA PHE A 81 4.12 -8.55 -7.06
C PHE A 81 4.12 -8.55 -8.57
N LEU A 82 2.95 -8.37 -9.15
CA LEU A 82 2.75 -8.33 -10.59
C LEU A 82 1.96 -7.06 -10.93
N LEU A 83 2.63 -6.11 -11.59
CA LEU A 83 2.04 -4.85 -12.03
C LEU A 83 1.48 -5.02 -13.44
N VAL A 84 0.22 -4.64 -13.61
CA VAL A 84 -0.46 -4.51 -14.90
C VAL A 84 -1.19 -3.18 -14.90
N ARG A 85 -0.80 -2.27 -15.79
CA ARG A 85 -1.33 -0.90 -15.86
C ARG A 85 -1.25 -0.20 -14.50
N ASP A 86 -2.41 0.05 -13.88
CA ASP A 86 -2.63 0.72 -12.61
C ASP A 86 -2.97 -0.25 -11.47
N ARG A 87 -2.80 -1.56 -11.67
CA ARG A 87 -3.13 -2.60 -10.68
C ARG A 87 -1.92 -3.45 -10.34
N ILE A 88 -1.76 -3.75 -9.05
CA ILE A 88 -0.76 -4.69 -8.55
C ILE A 88 -1.46 -5.92 -7.98
N LYS A 89 -1.10 -7.10 -8.48
CA LYS A 89 -1.43 -8.37 -7.85
C LYS A 89 -0.36 -8.73 -6.84
N ILE A 90 -0.77 -9.12 -5.64
CA ILE A 90 0.13 -9.59 -4.57
C ILE A 90 -0.22 -11.03 -4.25
N GLY A 91 0.73 -11.95 -4.35
CA GLY A 91 0.46 -13.36 -4.06
C GLY A 91 1.67 -14.15 -3.58
N PHE A 92 1.43 -15.40 -3.19
CA PHE A 92 2.47 -16.33 -2.74
C PHE A 92 2.66 -17.49 -3.74
N SER A 93 3.90 -17.92 -3.95
CA SER A 93 4.22 -19.09 -4.76
C SER A 93 5.55 -19.73 -4.35
N LEU A 94 5.65 -21.05 -4.49
CA LEU A 94 6.94 -21.76 -4.43
C LEU A 94 7.77 -21.57 -5.70
N GLN A 95 7.12 -21.28 -6.84
CA GLN A 95 7.74 -21.17 -8.16
C GLN A 95 7.23 -19.90 -8.88
N PRO A 96 7.66 -18.70 -8.45
CA PRO A 96 7.10 -17.43 -8.94
C PRO A 96 7.27 -17.24 -10.45
N ALA A 97 8.37 -17.69 -11.04
CA ALA A 97 8.60 -17.58 -12.49
C ALA A 97 7.62 -18.45 -13.31
N GLN A 98 7.31 -19.66 -12.85
CA GLN A 98 6.30 -20.51 -13.49
C GLN A 98 4.90 -19.92 -13.32
N ARG A 99 4.63 -19.38 -12.13
CA ARG A 99 3.37 -18.69 -11.84
C ARG A 99 3.17 -17.46 -12.73
N LEU A 100 4.21 -16.67 -12.99
CA LEU A 100 4.15 -15.55 -13.94
C LEU A 100 3.73 -16.03 -15.32
N LYS A 101 4.34 -17.10 -15.85
CA LYS A 101 3.97 -17.66 -17.16
C LYS A 101 2.49 -18.06 -17.23
N GLN A 102 1.98 -18.73 -16.20
CA GLN A 102 0.57 -19.12 -16.11
C GLN A 102 -0.40 -17.93 -15.97
N LEU A 103 0.01 -16.87 -15.27
CA LEU A 103 -0.82 -15.68 -15.13
C LEU A 103 -0.83 -14.89 -16.44
N ALA A 104 0.31 -14.77 -17.12
CA ALA A 104 0.44 -14.04 -18.37
C ALA A 104 -0.48 -14.57 -19.48
N THR A 105 -0.81 -15.87 -19.52
CA THR A 105 -1.72 -16.42 -20.53
C THR A 105 -3.18 -15.97 -20.36
N GLY A 106 -3.56 -15.52 -19.15
CA GLY A 106 -4.94 -15.10 -18.84
C GLY A 106 -5.10 -13.59 -18.68
N LEU A 107 -4.03 -12.80 -18.87
CA LEU A 107 -4.09 -11.35 -18.76
C LEU A 107 -4.38 -10.73 -20.12
N ALA A 108 -5.36 -9.82 -20.17
CA ALA A 108 -5.65 -9.04 -21.37
C ALA A 108 -4.54 -8.02 -21.70
N ASP A 109 -3.75 -7.67 -20.69
CA ASP A 109 -2.69 -6.67 -20.75
C ASP A 109 -1.33 -7.25 -20.40
N PRO A 110 -0.24 -6.70 -20.97
CA PRO A 110 1.10 -7.16 -20.66
C PRO A 110 1.49 -6.82 -19.21
N VAL A 111 2.39 -7.63 -18.65
CA VAL A 111 2.95 -7.42 -17.32
C VAL A 111 4.04 -6.35 -17.39
N ASP A 112 3.83 -5.20 -16.76
CA ASP A 112 4.77 -4.08 -16.76
C ASP A 112 5.92 -4.33 -15.77
N MET A 113 5.64 -4.97 -14.64
CA MET A 113 6.66 -5.38 -13.65
C MET A 113 6.28 -6.72 -13.00
N PHE A 114 7.29 -7.55 -12.78
CA PHE A 114 7.20 -8.71 -11.90
C PHE A 114 8.37 -8.73 -10.91
N ALA A 115 8.09 -8.69 -9.61
CA ALA A 115 9.10 -8.71 -8.56
C ALA A 115 8.73 -9.72 -7.48
N PHE A 116 9.71 -10.36 -6.85
CA PHE A 116 9.46 -11.27 -5.73
C PHE A 116 10.61 -11.34 -4.74
N PHE A 117 10.30 -11.68 -3.49
CA PHE A 117 11.26 -11.92 -2.42
C PHE A 117 10.92 -13.23 -1.69
N ARG A 118 11.91 -13.83 -1.02
CA ARG A 118 11.72 -15.04 -0.21
C ARG A 118 10.83 -14.75 0.99
N GLY A 119 9.73 -15.49 1.11
CA GLY A 119 8.75 -15.28 2.16
C GLY A 119 7.79 -16.46 2.30
N SER A 120 6.81 -16.28 3.17
CA SER A 120 5.79 -17.26 3.50
C SER A 120 4.40 -16.78 3.10
N ARG A 121 3.40 -17.67 3.17
CA ARG A 121 2.00 -17.27 3.04
C ARG A 121 1.58 -16.28 4.13
N SER A 122 2.16 -16.37 5.32
CA SER A 122 1.89 -15.41 6.41
C SER A 122 2.37 -14.00 6.06
N ASP A 123 3.50 -13.87 5.34
CA ASP A 123 3.99 -12.57 4.86
C ASP A 123 3.04 -11.96 3.82
N GLU A 124 2.52 -12.77 2.90
CA GLU A 124 1.53 -12.33 1.92
C GLU A 124 0.25 -11.82 2.60
N VAL A 125 -0.29 -12.57 3.56
CA VAL A 125 -1.45 -12.15 4.38
C VAL A 125 -1.15 -10.85 5.14
N ALA A 126 0.05 -10.71 5.71
CA ALA A 126 0.44 -9.49 6.41
C ALA A 126 0.47 -8.28 5.46
N ILE A 127 1.03 -8.45 4.27
CA ILE A 127 1.10 -7.41 3.23
C ILE A 127 -0.30 -7.03 2.76
N HIS A 128 -1.18 -8.01 2.52
CA HIS A 128 -2.58 -7.75 2.18
C HIS A 128 -3.28 -6.92 3.25
N ARG A 129 -3.07 -7.25 4.53
CA ARG A 129 -3.62 -6.47 5.66
C ARG A 129 -3.06 -5.06 5.69
N THR A 130 -1.75 -4.89 5.46
CA THR A 130 -1.09 -3.57 5.41
C THR A 130 -1.67 -2.69 4.31
N PHE A 131 -1.99 -3.27 3.14
CA PHE A 131 -2.53 -2.53 2.00
C PHE A 131 -4.03 -2.74 1.78
N ALA A 132 -4.77 -3.14 2.82
CA ALA A 132 -6.21 -3.40 2.72
C ALA A 132 -7.00 -2.17 2.22
N SER A 133 -6.53 -0.96 2.52
CA SER A 133 -7.13 0.29 2.01
C SER A 133 -6.97 0.50 0.50
N HIS A 134 -6.06 -0.24 -0.14
CA HIS A 134 -5.84 -0.23 -1.59
C HIS A 134 -6.40 -1.48 -2.28
N HIS A 135 -7.08 -2.35 -1.54
CA HIS A 135 -7.66 -3.58 -2.09
C HIS A 135 -8.77 -3.26 -3.09
N VAL A 136 -8.80 -4.00 -4.19
CA VAL A 136 -9.74 -3.82 -5.29
C VAL A 136 -10.66 -5.02 -5.37
N SER A 137 -10.09 -6.21 -5.63
CA SER A 137 -10.82 -7.46 -5.72
C SER A 137 -9.86 -8.64 -5.72
N GLY A 138 -10.19 -9.73 -5.03
CA GLY A 138 -9.36 -10.92 -4.92
C GLY A 138 -7.96 -10.57 -4.36
N GLU A 139 -6.93 -10.80 -5.15
CA GLU A 139 -5.53 -10.49 -4.81
C GLU A 139 -5.02 -9.20 -5.50
N TRP A 140 -5.92 -8.39 -6.06
CA TRP A 140 -5.59 -7.16 -6.79
C TRP A 140 -5.76 -5.91 -5.94
N PHE A 141 -4.78 -5.01 -6.06
CA PHE A 141 -4.68 -3.75 -5.36
C PHE A 141 -4.46 -2.62 -6.37
N ASP A 142 -4.85 -1.40 -6.00
CA ASP A 142 -4.47 -0.18 -6.71
C ASP A 142 -2.94 0.00 -6.65
N ALA A 143 -2.30 0.38 -7.77
CA ALA A 143 -0.86 0.66 -7.84
C ALA A 143 -0.49 1.98 -7.16
N SER A 144 -0.94 2.14 -5.92
CA SER A 144 -0.80 3.36 -5.14
C SER A 144 0.66 3.64 -4.80
N GLN A 145 0.97 4.92 -4.53
CA GLN A 145 2.31 5.33 -4.10
C GLN A 145 2.80 4.54 -2.88
N HIS A 146 1.90 4.08 -2.00
CA HIS A 146 2.26 3.30 -0.82
C HIS A 146 2.87 1.95 -1.19
N ILE A 147 2.25 1.23 -2.14
CA ILE A 147 2.72 -0.08 -2.60
C ILE A 147 4.00 0.08 -3.44
N LEU A 148 4.06 1.11 -4.29
CA LEU A 148 5.26 1.40 -5.08
C LEU A 148 6.46 1.77 -4.21
N LYS A 149 6.27 2.61 -3.17
CA LYS A 149 7.32 2.95 -2.20
C LYS A 149 7.78 1.74 -1.39
N PHE A 150 6.86 0.83 -1.07
CA PHE A 150 7.21 -0.45 -0.43
C PHE A 150 8.11 -1.29 -1.33
N LEU A 151 7.73 -1.47 -2.61
CA LEU A 151 8.55 -2.19 -3.59
C LEU A 151 9.93 -1.57 -3.75
N MET A 152 10.00 -0.24 -3.89
CA MET A 152 11.27 0.49 -3.97
C MET A 152 12.15 0.28 -2.73
N SER A 153 11.55 0.25 -1.54
CA SER A 153 12.27 -0.04 -0.29
C SER A 153 12.84 -1.46 -0.28
N CYS A 154 12.05 -2.46 -0.70
CA CYS A 154 12.51 -3.84 -0.85
C CYS A 154 13.68 -3.98 -1.84
N VAL A 155 13.65 -3.24 -2.95
CA VAL A 155 14.75 -3.21 -3.94
C VAL A 155 15.99 -2.57 -3.32
N LYS A 156 15.85 -1.41 -2.67
CA LYS A 156 16.95 -0.68 -2.04
C LYS A 156 17.66 -1.53 -0.98
N GLU A 157 16.90 -2.28 -0.20
CA GLU A 157 17.41 -3.18 0.84
C GLU A 157 17.91 -4.53 0.30
N ARG A 158 17.95 -4.71 -1.03
CA ARG A 158 18.38 -5.94 -1.73
C ARG A 158 17.58 -7.19 -1.29
N ARG A 159 16.31 -7.02 -0.92
CA ARG A 159 15.42 -8.12 -0.50
C ARG A 159 14.70 -8.76 -1.68
N ILE A 160 14.52 -8.01 -2.78
CA ILE A 160 14.00 -8.56 -4.03
C ILE A 160 15.05 -9.49 -4.64
N VAL A 161 14.68 -10.76 -4.78
CA VAL A 161 15.53 -11.81 -5.36
C VAL A 161 15.62 -11.64 -6.88
N HIS A 162 14.51 -11.21 -7.49
CA HIS A 162 14.44 -10.95 -8.92
C HIS A 162 13.37 -9.90 -9.21
N ALA A 163 13.69 -8.95 -10.08
CA ALA A 163 12.75 -8.01 -10.67
C ALA A 163 12.92 -8.05 -12.18
N LYS A 164 11.83 -8.30 -12.90
CA LYS A 164 11.76 -8.12 -14.34
C LYS A 164 10.84 -6.94 -14.62
N THR A 165 11.43 -5.84 -15.08
CA THR A 165 10.69 -4.72 -15.65
C THR A 165 10.65 -4.94 -17.15
N VAL A 166 9.45 -4.99 -17.73
CA VAL A 166 9.32 -4.98 -19.18
C VAL A 166 9.17 -3.52 -19.58
N LEU A 167 10.30 -2.81 -19.65
CA LEU A 167 10.31 -1.44 -20.15
C LEU A 167 9.77 -1.47 -21.59
N ARG A 168 8.65 -0.78 -21.81
CA ARG A 168 8.18 -0.44 -23.16
C ARG A 168 9.10 0.66 -23.67
N ILE A 169 9.91 0.34 -24.68
CA ILE A 169 10.57 1.33 -25.54
C ILE A 169 9.59 1.70 -26.63
#